data_AF-A0A2T5HH36-F1
#
_entry.id   AF-A0A2T5HH36-F1
#
_cell.length_a   1.000
_cell.length_b   1.000
_cell.length_c   1.000
_cell.angle_alpha   90.00
_cell.angle_beta   90.00
_cell.angle_gamma   90.00
#
_symmetry.space_group_name_H-M   'P 1'
#
loop_
_entity.id
_entity.type
_entity.pdbx_description
1 polymer ?
#
loop_
_entity_poly.entity_id
_entity_poly.type
_entity_poly.pdbx_seq_one_letter_code
_entity_poly.pdbx_strand_id
1 'polypeptide(L)' 'MEPEKFEEWMMIILVGGLVAFMGFIVWDLAKKSKAGKYGTMVLFLALGLGVLGFIIKTVVIGSLEGF' A
#
# COMPACT_ATOMS: atom_id res chain seq x y z
N MET A 1 -10.92 -25.05 -5.65
CA MET A 1 -10.98 -23.82 -4.84
C MET A 1 -12.30 -23.19 -5.17
N GLU A 2 -13.14 -22.93 -4.16
CA GLU A 2 -14.40 -22.20 -4.37
C GLU A 2 -14.10 -20.86 -5.06
N PRO A 3 -14.91 -20.42 -6.06
CA PRO A 3 -14.64 -19.21 -6.83
C PRO A 3 -14.50 -17.95 -5.97
N GLU A 4 -15.24 -17.89 -4.86
CA GLU A 4 -15.19 -16.77 -3.89
C GLU A 4 -13.81 -16.61 -3.25
N LYS A 5 -13.19 -17.72 -2.81
CA LYS A 5 -11.83 -17.68 -2.25
C LYS A 5 -10.83 -17.27 -3.32
N PHE A 6 -10.99 -17.75 -4.55
CA PHE A 6 -10.11 -17.37 -5.64
C PHE A 6 -10.18 -15.85 -5.93
N GLU A 7 -11.38 -15.27 -5.96
CA GLU A 7 -11.56 -13.82 -6.11
C GLU A 7 -10.91 -13.03 -4.97
N GLU A 8 -11.09 -13.47 -3.73
CA GLU A 8 -10.51 -12.80 -2.56
C GLU A 8 -8.98 -12.76 -2.63
N TRP A 9 -8.35 -13.90 -2.92
CA TRP A 9 -6.90 -13.99 -3.09
C TRP A 9 -6.40 -13.13 -4.25
N MET A 10 -7.09 -13.14 -5.39
CA MET A 10 -6.73 -12.33 -6.55
C MET A 10 -6.84 -10.83 -6.28
N MET A 11 -7.87 -10.40 -5.56
CA MET A 11 -8.03 -8.99 -5.14
C MET A 11 -6.89 -8.56 -4.22
N ILE A 12 -6.57 -9.34 -3.20
CA ILE A 12 -5.47 -9.02 -2.27
C ILE A 12 -4.14 -8.94 -3.03
N ILE A 13 -3.84 -9.92 -3.89
CA ILE A 13 -2.56 -10.01 -4.58
C ILE A 13 -2.42 -8.89 -5.63
N LEU A 14 -3.43 -8.67 -6.47
CA LEU A 14 -3.36 -7.66 -7.53
C LEU A 14 -3.34 -6.25 -6.97
N VAL A 15 -4.20 -5.94 -6.00
CA VAL A 15 -4.23 -4.62 -5.35
C VAL A 15 -2.95 -4.40 -4.56
N GLY A 16 -2.50 -5.40 -3.78
CA GLY A 16 -1.23 -5.32 -3.06
C GLY A 16 -0.02 -5.11 -3.98
N GLY A 17 0.01 -5.81 -5.11
CA GLY A 17 1.03 -5.64 -6.15
C GLY A 17 1.02 -4.23 -6.77
N LEU A 18 -0.17 -3.67 -7.03
CA LEU A 18 -0.32 -2.33 -7.58
C LEU A 18 0.14 -1.25 -6.58
N VAL A 19 -0.16 -1.41 -5.30
CA VAL A 19 0.34 -0.54 -4.22
C VAL A 19 1.86 -0.63 -4.10
N ALA A 20 2.44 -1.83 -4.21
CA ALA A 20 3.89 -2.00 -4.22
C ALA A 20 4.54 -1.31 -5.44
N PHE A 21 3.91 -1.37 -6.61
CA PHE A 21 4.37 -0.66 -7.81
C PHE A 21 4.30 0.87 -7.65
N MET A 22 3.25 1.39 -7.01
CA MET A 22 3.20 2.81 -6.62
C MET A 22 4.35 3.17 -5.67
N GLY A 23 4.67 2.30 -4.72
CA GLY A 23 5.85 2.40 -3.85
C GLY A 23 7.14 2.55 -4.63
N PHE A 24 7.34 1.68 -5.62
CA PHE A 24 8.51 1.68 -6.50
C PHE A 24 8.61 2.96 -7.34
N ILE A 25 7.48 3.44 -7.90
CA ILE A 25 7.44 4.70 -8.67
C ILE A 25 7.86 5.88 -7.80
N VAL A 26 7.35 5.98 -6.58
CA VAL A 26 7.69 7.08 -5.67
C VAL A 26 9.16 7.05 -5.29
N TRP A 27 9.72 5.85 -5.09
CA TRP A 27 11.15 5.67 -4.86
C TRP A 27 12.00 6.11 -6.06
N ASP A 28 11.62 5.72 -7.28
CA ASP A 28 12.30 6.15 -8.52
C ASP A 28 12.19 7.67 -8.70
N LEU A 29 11.02 8.25 -8.45
CA LEU A 29 10.76 9.68 -8.53
C LEU A 29 11.58 10.46 -7.49
N ALA A 30 11.69 9.97 -6.27
CA ALA A 30 12.51 10.59 -5.22
C ALA A 30 13.99 10.66 -5.64
N LYS A 31 14.50 9.60 -6.26
CA LYS A 31 15.87 9.57 -6.80
C LYS A 31 16.04 10.49 -8.01
N LYS A 32 15.14 10.43 -8.99
CA LYS A 32 15.21 11.26 -10.21
C LYS A 32 15.03 12.74 -9.93
N SER A 33 14.16 13.10 -8.99
CA SER A 33 13.85 14.48 -8.66
C SER A 33 14.92 15.17 -7.82
N LYS A 34 16.06 14.50 -7.51
CA LYS A 34 17.07 14.95 -6.54
C LYS A 34 16.41 15.45 -5.25
N ALA A 35 15.35 14.77 -4.82
CA ALA A 35 14.70 15.09 -3.56
C ALA A 35 15.77 14.92 -2.49
N GLY A 36 16.23 16.04 -1.90
CA GLY A 36 17.23 15.98 -0.84
C GLY A 36 16.71 15.14 0.33
N LYS A 37 17.57 14.89 1.32
CA LYS A 37 17.25 14.17 2.56
C LYS A 37 15.85 14.46 3.14
N TYR A 38 15.41 15.72 3.13
CA TYR A 38 14.07 16.13 3.57
C TYR A 38 12.94 15.69 2.61
N GLY A 39 13.14 15.82 1.30
CA GLY A 39 12.15 15.44 0.30
C GLY A 39 11.91 13.92 0.28
N THR A 40 12.98 13.12 0.36
CA THR A 40 12.84 11.66 0.46
C THR A 40 12.11 11.24 1.74
N MET A 41 12.35 11.93 2.86
CA MET A 41 11.69 11.65 4.14
C MET A 41 10.19 11.96 4.09
N VAL A 42 9.79 13.08 3.48
CA VAL A 42 8.37 13.43 3.28
C VAL A 42 7.69 12.49 2.28
N LEU A 43 8.37 12.12 1.19
CA LEU A 43 7.85 11.13 0.23
C LEU A 43 7.64 9.76 0.90
N PHE A 44 8.58 9.31 1.74
CA PHE A 44 8.42 8.08 2.52
C PHE A 44 7.33 8.17 3.58
N LEU A 45 7.19 9.31 4.25
CA LEU A 45 6.13 9.52 5.24
C LEU A 45 4.75 9.57 4.60
N ALA A 46 4.59 10.25 3.46
CA ALA A 46 3.31 10.30 2.75
C ALA A 46 2.88 8.91 2.28
N LEU A 47 3.82 8.13 1.72
CA LEU A 47 3.56 6.77 1.28
C LEU A 47 3.30 5.83 2.48
N GLY A 48 4.11 5.95 3.52
CA GLY A 48 3.97 5.20 4.77
C GLY A 48 2.64 5.47 5.44
N LEU A 49 2.19 6.73 5.52
CA LEU A 49 0.88 7.12 6.04
C LEU A 49 -0.28 6.56 5.19
N GLY A 50 -0.15 6.57 3.86
CA GLY A 50 -1.14 5.98 2.96
C GLY A 50 -1.30 4.47 3.17
N VAL A 51 -0.18 3.75 3.27
CA VAL A 51 -0.18 2.30 3.54
C VAL A 51 -0.63 1.99 4.97
N LEU A 52 -0.21 2.78 5.96
CA LEU A 52 -0.67 2.64 7.34
C LEU A 52 -2.19 2.81 7.44
N GLY A 53 -2.74 3.85 6.79
CA GLY A 53 -4.18 4.10 6.79
C GLY A 53 -4.96 2.96 6.14
N PHE A 54 -4.41 2.37 5.07
CA PHE A 54 -4.99 1.19 4.43
C PHE A 54 -5.01 -0.02 5.39
N ILE A 55 -3.89 -0.30 6.06
CA ILE A 55 -3.79 -1.40 7.04
C ILE A 55 -4.74 -1.18 8.22
N ILE A 56 -4.75 0.02 8.80
CA ILE A 56 -5.64 0.35 9.93
C ILE A 56 -7.10 0.15 9.52
N LYS A 57 -7.51 0.61 8.33
CA LYS A 57 -8.85 0.39 7.80
C LYS A 57 -9.18 -1.09 7.74
N THR A 58 -8.31 -1.91 7.15
CA THR A 58 -8.54 -3.37 7.03
C THR A 58 -8.67 -4.04 8.39
N VAL A 59 -7.82 -3.68 9.36
CA VAL A 59 -7.88 -4.23 10.72
C VAL A 59 -9.14 -3.79 11.45
N VAL A 60 -9.52 -2.51 11.34
CA VAL A 60 -10.73 -1.97 11.97
C VAL A 60 -11.99 -2.61 11.40
N ILE A 61 -12.10 -2.73 10.07
CA ILE A 61 -13.24 -3.40 9.43
C ILE A 61 -13.27 -4.88 9.83
N GLY A 62 -12.15 -5.61 9.73
CA GLY A 62 -12.09 -7.01 10.14
C GLY A 62 -12.42 -7.22 11.63
N SER A 63 -12.06 -6.27 12.50
CA SER A 63 -12.42 -6.32 13.93
C SER A 63 -13.89 -6.00 14.18
N LEU A 64 -14.52 -5.16 13.35
CA LEU A 64 -15.95 -4.82 13.44
C LEU A 64 -16.84 -5.92 12.86
N GLU A 65 -16.40 -6.57 11.78
CA GLU A 65 -17.13 -7.65 11.10
C GLU A 65 -16.90 -9.01 11.77
N GLY A 66 -15.84 -9.15 12.57
CA GLY A 66 -15.40 -10.41 13.14
C GLY A 66 -14.72 -11.26 12.06
N PHE A 67 -13.40 -11.45 12.18
CA PHE A 67 -12.59 -12.23 11.23
C PHE A 67 -13.20 -13.58 10.84
#